data_AF-A0A0C9WHQ2-F1
#
_entry.id   AF-A0A0C9WHQ2-F1
#
_cell.length_a   1.000
_cell.length_b   1.000
_cell.length_c   1.000
_cell.angle_alpha   90.00
_cell.angle_beta   90.00
_cell.angle_gamma   90.00
#
_symmetry.space_group_name_H-M   'P 1'
#
loop_
_entity.id
_entity.type
_entity.pdbx_description
1 polymer ?
#
loop_
_entity_poly.entity_id
_entity_poly.type
_entity_poly.pdbx_seq_one_letter_code
_entity_poly.pdbx_strand_id
1 'polypeptide(L)'
;MSSSPPAVFENAHDFTISEGAQFNAAGRDVNVYGSRSSAPAALHDLLRPVSNATHTRSGHVARCDPGTRLEIIAQIKEWLNGSDKRAAICWLSGPAGYGKSAVAQTIAERYAAKGRLLGCFFFLRGAGERSHISRLIPTLAHQISLSVPAVKPLLEKVLRDEPAMLGPSVSLAHQFQKLIIEPIHSTTSKVLVFSHLAKQKIFVIDALDECNDKAEMAAFIDVLLNAFPERSYLPFRILLTSRVEEHIRKKFDHSGAQFLYRLNLENFVARSDIQVYFKREFARISDQNRQMMQRIIKPWPSAKDLTELLDKTGSSFAFAATLIQFVGGDSMPHKALQQLLESGADGLDPLYKQVLSSTSGTAALYQILGTIMVLEDNKSISFLSSLLNLQHEEAIHDLLGVQSIIKIPGDDNEPIMLYHTSLRDFLTLKSRSEQYFIDPPLQHLHLAIRCLKHLAENPSKDFFEGDVATYACFSWPHHILLGFQEQALNMDETMTTSLVTLIKNLLTVHSKTWYNTMLIFEVSKKTRMLDCLRDGNNLFQASQGSIVTRNFMKLLEQIIDFCETVSNRRTMLLKS
;
A
#
# COMPACT_ATOMS: atom_id res chain seq x y z
N MET A 1 -57.82 56.55 -37.29
CA MET A 1 -57.10 55.85 -38.38
C MET A 1 -56.15 54.86 -37.72
N SER A 2 -56.31 53.58 -38.02
CA SER A 2 -55.68 52.46 -37.31
C SER A 2 -54.15 52.44 -37.46
N SER A 3 -53.41 52.51 -36.35
CA SER A 3 -51.98 52.22 -36.34
C SER A 3 -51.75 50.71 -36.38
N SER A 4 -51.14 50.22 -37.44
CA SER A 4 -50.66 48.83 -37.55
C SER A 4 -49.69 48.51 -36.40
N PRO A 5 -49.68 47.27 -35.86
CA PRO A 5 -48.73 46.89 -34.82
C PRO A 5 -47.29 46.89 -35.38
N PRO A 6 -46.28 47.24 -34.56
CA PRO A 6 -44.90 47.35 -35.01
C PRO A 6 -44.37 45.99 -35.49
N ALA A 7 -43.81 45.96 -36.70
CA ALA A 7 -43.16 44.78 -37.25
C ALA A 7 -41.76 44.62 -36.63
N VAL A 8 -41.48 43.44 -36.07
CA VAL A 8 -40.29 43.14 -35.24
C VAL A 8 -38.94 43.31 -35.96
N PHE A 9 -38.93 43.44 -37.30
CA PHE A 9 -37.71 43.50 -38.10
C PHE A 9 -37.72 44.61 -39.16
N GLU A 10 -38.47 45.69 -38.94
CA GLU A 10 -38.51 46.79 -39.90
C GLU A 10 -37.11 47.43 -40.03
N ASN A 11 -36.50 47.31 -41.21
CA ASN A 11 -35.13 47.74 -41.57
C ASN A 11 -33.95 46.95 -40.93
N ALA A 12 -34.16 45.74 -40.43
CA ALA A 12 -33.04 44.89 -39.98
C ALA A 12 -32.35 44.18 -41.16
N HIS A 13 -31.02 44.30 -41.25
CA HIS A 13 -30.15 43.59 -42.20
C HIS A 13 -28.93 43.01 -41.46
N ASP A 14 -28.33 41.94 -41.99
CA ASP A 14 -27.15 41.23 -41.47
C ASP A 14 -27.30 40.54 -40.09
N PHE A 15 -28.37 39.77 -39.87
CA PHE A 15 -28.50 38.93 -38.67
C PHE A 15 -28.69 37.44 -39.02
N THR A 16 -28.25 36.58 -38.10
CA THR A 16 -28.39 35.11 -38.21
C THR A 16 -29.28 34.62 -37.08
N ILE A 17 -30.38 33.94 -37.41
CA ILE A 17 -31.20 33.23 -36.42
C ILE A 17 -30.69 31.78 -36.36
N SER A 18 -30.08 31.40 -35.24
CA SER A 18 -29.65 30.03 -34.97
C SER A 18 -30.85 29.10 -34.69
N GLU A 19 -30.74 27.84 -35.09
CA GLU A 19 -31.80 26.82 -35.02
C GLU A 19 -32.46 26.76 -33.62
N GLY A 20 -33.80 26.80 -33.58
CA GLY A 20 -34.61 26.59 -32.37
C GLY A 20 -35.16 27.85 -31.70
N ALA A 21 -34.94 29.05 -32.24
CA ALA A 21 -35.55 30.28 -31.70
C ALA A 21 -37.05 30.37 -32.03
N GLN A 22 -37.90 30.51 -31.01
CA GLN A 22 -39.33 30.82 -31.15
C GLN A 22 -39.60 32.27 -30.71
N PHE A 23 -40.30 33.04 -31.56
CA PHE A 23 -40.67 34.42 -31.29
C PHE A 23 -42.19 34.53 -31.14
N ASN A 24 -42.66 35.00 -29.99
CA ASN A 24 -44.07 35.33 -29.77
C ASN A 24 -44.21 36.85 -29.59
N ALA A 25 -44.94 37.49 -30.51
CA ALA A 25 -45.22 38.93 -30.46
C ALA A 25 -46.52 39.19 -29.69
N ALA A 26 -46.41 39.52 -28.40
CA ALA A 26 -47.56 39.85 -27.55
C ALA A 26 -47.65 41.36 -27.34
N GLY A 27 -48.08 42.09 -28.37
CA GLY A 27 -48.61 43.46 -28.31
C GLY A 27 -47.63 44.59 -27.94
N ARG A 28 -46.70 44.38 -26.99
CA ARG A 28 -45.67 45.35 -26.55
C ARG A 28 -44.36 44.73 -26.04
N ASP A 29 -44.32 43.44 -25.70
CA ASP A 29 -43.10 42.76 -25.23
C ASP A 29 -42.71 41.58 -26.15
N VAL A 30 -41.41 41.45 -26.44
CA VAL A 30 -40.84 40.30 -27.18
C VAL A 30 -40.09 39.41 -26.19
N ASN A 31 -40.66 38.24 -25.90
CA ASN A 31 -39.98 37.22 -25.11
C ASN A 31 -39.25 36.24 -26.04
N VAL A 32 -37.91 36.29 -26.02
CA VAL A 32 -37.06 35.32 -26.73
C VAL A 32 -36.82 34.11 -25.82
N TYR A 33 -37.49 33.00 -26.12
CA TYR A 33 -37.20 31.72 -25.48
C TYR A 33 -36.02 31.07 -26.20
N GLY A 34 -34.80 31.34 -25.72
CA GLY A 34 -33.67 30.49 -26.05
C GLY A 34 -33.83 29.16 -25.34
N SER A 35 -34.13 28.09 -26.08
CA SER A 35 -33.83 26.74 -25.58
C SER A 35 -32.33 26.72 -25.27
N ARG A 36 -31.96 26.78 -23.99
CA ARG A 36 -30.61 26.45 -23.57
C ARG A 36 -30.43 24.97 -23.86
N SER A 37 -30.02 24.63 -25.08
CA SER A 37 -29.22 23.43 -25.26
C SER A 37 -28.05 23.58 -24.29
N SER A 38 -27.98 22.71 -23.28
CA SER A 38 -26.77 22.62 -22.46
C SER A 38 -25.61 22.48 -23.42
N ALA A 39 -24.61 23.36 -23.33
CA ALA A 39 -23.37 23.17 -24.06
C ALA A 39 -22.91 21.72 -23.77
N PRO A 40 -22.55 20.92 -24.78
CA PRO A 40 -22.12 19.55 -24.55
C PRO A 40 -21.00 19.58 -23.52
N ALA A 41 -21.16 18.80 -22.45
CA ALA A 41 -20.20 18.74 -21.36
C ALA A 41 -18.80 18.50 -21.95
N ALA A 42 -17.82 19.29 -21.52
CA ALA A 42 -16.47 19.14 -22.03
C ALA A 42 -15.98 17.71 -21.75
N LEU A 43 -15.19 17.12 -22.66
CA LEU A 43 -14.69 15.74 -22.49
C LEU A 43 -14.01 15.51 -21.14
N HIS A 44 -13.35 16.54 -20.61
CA HIS A 44 -12.79 16.55 -19.26
C HIS A 44 -13.84 16.29 -18.17
N ASP A 45 -14.99 16.96 -18.25
CA ASP A 45 -16.06 16.86 -17.24
C ASP A 45 -16.80 15.53 -17.33
N LEU A 46 -16.87 14.94 -18.53
CA LEU A 46 -17.43 13.60 -18.73
C LEU A 46 -16.52 12.52 -18.15
N LEU A 47 -15.23 12.53 -18.53
CA LEU A 47 -14.28 11.49 -18.10
C LEU A 47 -13.82 11.68 -16.65
N ARG A 48 -13.91 12.91 -16.12
CA ARG A 48 -13.47 13.31 -14.78
C ARG A 48 -12.07 12.75 -14.48
N PRO A 49 -11.01 13.12 -15.21
CA PRO A 49 -9.68 12.52 -15.01
C PRO A 49 -9.11 12.84 -13.62
N VAL A 50 -8.32 11.92 -13.05
CA VAL A 50 -7.62 12.13 -11.77
C VAL A 50 -6.31 12.86 -12.02
N SER A 51 -6.31 14.19 -11.82
CA SER A 51 -5.18 15.07 -12.17
C SER A 51 -3.88 14.75 -11.42
N ASN A 52 -3.99 14.37 -10.14
CA ASN A 52 -2.85 14.01 -9.28
C ASN A 52 -2.36 12.56 -9.46
N ALA A 53 -2.92 11.79 -10.39
CA ALA A 53 -2.45 10.46 -10.77
C ALA A 53 -1.51 10.47 -11.99
N THR A 54 -1.16 11.64 -12.52
CA THR A 54 -0.34 11.77 -13.74
C THR A 54 1.15 11.99 -13.44
N HIS A 55 2.01 11.90 -14.47
CA HIS A 55 3.44 12.19 -14.34
C HIS A 55 3.73 13.68 -14.07
N THR A 56 2.80 14.58 -14.37
CA THR A 56 2.90 16.03 -14.10
C THR A 56 2.22 16.44 -12.79
N ARG A 57 1.92 15.48 -11.91
CA ARG A 57 1.31 15.76 -10.60
C ARG A 57 2.19 16.70 -9.77
N SER A 58 1.54 17.54 -8.96
CA SER A 58 2.19 18.46 -8.03
C SER A 58 2.80 17.71 -6.84
N GLY A 59 3.73 18.37 -6.13
CA GLY A 59 4.40 17.83 -4.96
C GLY A 59 5.71 17.10 -5.27
N HIS A 60 6.28 16.45 -4.25
CA HIS A 60 7.49 15.68 -4.42
C HIS A 60 7.19 14.39 -5.17
N VAL A 61 7.83 14.20 -6.32
CA VAL A 61 7.65 13.03 -7.17
C VAL A 61 8.93 12.23 -7.22
N ALA A 62 8.87 10.99 -6.74
CA ALA A 62 9.96 10.04 -6.83
C ALA A 62 10.35 9.81 -8.30
N ARG A 63 11.59 10.14 -8.65
CA ARG A 63 12.19 9.96 -9.97
C ARG A 63 13.54 9.29 -9.80
N CYS A 64 14.01 8.55 -10.80
CA CYS A 64 15.34 8.00 -10.74
C CYS A 64 16.34 9.15 -10.77
N ASP A 65 17.22 9.07 -9.80
CA ASP A 65 18.30 9.99 -9.63
C ASP A 65 19.29 9.88 -10.79
N PRO A 66 19.79 11.00 -11.37
CA PRO A 66 20.76 10.97 -12.43
C PRO A 66 21.93 10.04 -12.12
N GLY A 67 22.22 9.11 -13.05
CA GLY A 67 23.27 8.10 -12.90
C GLY A 67 22.84 6.81 -12.20
N THR A 68 21.60 6.69 -11.74
CA THR A 68 21.08 5.46 -11.09
C THR A 68 20.14 4.69 -12.00
N ARG A 69 19.96 3.38 -11.73
CA ARG A 69 19.00 2.50 -12.41
C ARG A 69 19.16 2.47 -13.93
N LEU A 70 20.38 2.73 -14.41
CA LEU A 70 20.67 2.89 -15.84
C LEU A 70 20.39 1.60 -16.63
N GLU A 71 20.74 0.45 -16.04
CA GLU A 71 20.58 -0.86 -16.67
C GLU A 71 19.10 -1.21 -16.89
N ILE A 72 18.27 -1.11 -15.85
CA ILE A 72 16.83 -1.39 -15.95
C ILE A 72 16.14 -0.42 -16.92
N ILE A 73 16.51 0.87 -16.90
CA ILE A 73 16.00 1.86 -17.84
C ILE A 73 16.40 1.51 -19.29
N ALA A 74 17.61 0.97 -19.49
CA ALA A 74 18.06 0.51 -20.80
C ALA A 74 17.27 -0.72 -21.28
N GLN A 75 17.00 -1.70 -20.42
CA GLN A 75 16.19 -2.87 -20.77
C GLN A 75 14.75 -2.49 -21.12
N ILE A 76 14.12 -1.57 -20.37
CA ILE A 76 12.78 -1.05 -20.71
C ILE A 76 12.81 -0.33 -22.07
N LYS A 77 13.87 0.43 -22.35
CA LYS A 77 14.03 1.09 -23.65
C LYS A 77 14.18 0.09 -24.78
N GLU A 78 14.95 -0.98 -24.59
CA GLU A 78 15.13 -2.05 -25.57
C GLU A 78 13.82 -2.75 -25.84
N TRP A 79 13.14 -3.21 -24.79
CA TRP A 79 11.80 -3.80 -24.88
C TRP A 79 10.84 -2.89 -25.65
N LEU A 80 10.77 -1.59 -25.32
CA LEU A 80 9.83 -0.68 -25.97
C LEU A 80 10.10 -0.50 -27.47
N ASN A 81 11.37 -0.55 -27.90
CA ASN A 81 11.76 -0.38 -29.30
C ASN A 81 11.97 -1.72 -30.03
N GLY A 82 11.79 -2.86 -29.35
CA GLY A 82 11.96 -4.18 -29.93
C GLY A 82 10.94 -4.47 -31.03
N SER A 83 11.29 -5.38 -31.93
CA SER A 83 10.43 -5.83 -33.03
C SER A 83 9.43 -6.92 -32.61
N ASP A 84 9.60 -7.54 -31.44
CA ASP A 84 8.65 -8.51 -30.93
C ASP A 84 7.35 -7.80 -30.52
N LYS A 85 6.34 -7.95 -31.37
CA LYS A 85 4.99 -7.41 -31.18
C LYS A 85 4.17 -8.22 -30.18
N ARG A 86 4.62 -9.43 -29.80
CA ARG A 86 3.95 -10.23 -28.78
C ARG A 86 4.21 -9.65 -27.40
N ALA A 87 5.43 -9.22 -27.06
CA ALA A 87 5.77 -8.63 -25.76
C ALA A 87 5.17 -7.22 -25.51
N ALA A 88 3.86 -7.02 -25.63
CA ALA A 88 3.20 -5.73 -25.55
C ALA A 88 3.15 -5.16 -24.12
N ILE A 89 3.27 -6.03 -23.11
CA ILE A 89 3.22 -5.65 -21.69
C ILE A 89 4.59 -5.91 -21.06
N CYS A 90 5.13 -4.92 -20.35
CA CYS A 90 6.28 -5.09 -19.47
C CYS A 90 5.80 -4.98 -18.02
N TRP A 91 6.06 -6.00 -17.22
CA TRP A 91 5.82 -5.97 -15.79
C TRP A 91 7.14 -5.81 -15.04
N LEU A 92 7.31 -4.63 -14.42
CA LEU A 92 8.40 -4.32 -13.51
C LEU A 92 7.99 -4.61 -12.07
N SER A 93 8.51 -5.70 -11.52
CA SER A 93 8.24 -6.14 -10.17
C SER A 93 9.40 -5.84 -9.21
N GLY A 94 9.10 -5.87 -7.91
CA GLY A 94 10.12 -5.81 -6.86
C GLY A 94 9.55 -5.37 -5.50
N PRO A 95 10.35 -5.46 -4.42
CA PRO A 95 9.93 -5.13 -3.06
C PRO A 95 9.54 -3.65 -2.86
N ALA A 96 8.88 -3.38 -1.73
CA ALA A 96 8.64 -2.03 -1.25
C ALA A 96 9.96 -1.27 -1.09
N GLY A 97 9.97 0.02 -1.47
CA GLY A 97 11.14 0.88 -1.31
C GLY A 97 12.29 0.65 -2.29
N TYR A 98 12.16 -0.24 -3.29
CA TYR A 98 13.22 -0.48 -4.29
C TYR A 98 13.18 0.52 -5.46
N GLY A 99 12.23 1.45 -5.49
CA GLY A 99 12.19 2.53 -6.49
C GLY A 99 11.43 2.21 -7.79
N LYS A 100 10.47 1.29 -7.76
CA LYS A 100 9.57 1.00 -8.90
C LYS A 100 8.92 2.27 -9.45
N SER A 101 8.28 3.06 -8.58
CA SER A 101 7.64 4.32 -8.93
C SER A 101 8.61 5.37 -9.48
N ALA A 102 9.86 5.38 -8.99
CA ALA A 102 10.90 6.25 -9.51
C ALA A 102 11.28 5.88 -10.96
N VAL A 103 11.38 4.58 -11.26
CA VAL A 103 11.60 4.09 -12.64
C VAL A 103 10.40 4.43 -13.52
N ALA A 104 9.17 4.14 -13.07
CA ALA A 104 7.96 4.43 -13.82
C ALA A 104 7.84 5.93 -14.16
N GLN A 105 8.08 6.81 -13.17
CA GLN A 105 8.10 8.25 -13.37
C GLN A 105 9.13 8.67 -14.42
N THR A 106 10.37 8.17 -14.29
CA THR A 106 11.46 8.51 -15.21
C THR A 106 11.14 8.09 -16.64
N ILE A 107 10.53 6.92 -16.82
CA ILE A 107 10.07 6.44 -18.12
C ILE A 107 8.94 7.34 -18.63
N ALA A 108 7.92 7.64 -17.81
CA ALA A 108 6.81 8.48 -18.21
C ALA A 108 7.28 9.87 -18.69
N GLU A 109 8.07 10.59 -17.89
CA GLU A 109 8.63 11.90 -18.25
C GLU A 109 9.48 11.83 -19.52
N ARG A 110 10.37 10.84 -19.62
CA ARG A 110 11.26 10.66 -20.78
C ARG A 110 10.49 10.44 -22.07
N TYR A 111 9.38 9.70 -22.05
CA TYR A 111 8.59 9.42 -23.24
C TYR A 111 7.50 10.47 -23.49
N ALA A 112 7.08 11.23 -22.47
CA ALA A 112 6.29 12.45 -22.66
C ALA A 112 7.09 13.49 -23.46
N ALA A 113 8.34 13.75 -23.06
CA ALA A 113 9.24 14.67 -23.77
C ALA A 113 9.54 14.26 -25.23
N LYS A 114 9.35 12.97 -25.56
CA LYS A 114 9.51 12.43 -26.93
C LYS A 114 8.21 12.36 -27.73
N GLY A 115 7.08 12.83 -27.18
CA GLY A 115 5.77 12.69 -27.81
C GLY A 115 5.30 11.23 -27.98
N ARG A 116 5.81 10.32 -27.14
CA ARG A 116 5.53 8.86 -27.22
C ARG A 116 4.71 8.32 -26.06
N LEU A 117 4.50 9.10 -24.99
CA LEU A 117 3.60 8.73 -23.90
C LEU A 117 2.14 8.99 -24.33
N LEU A 118 1.31 7.96 -24.27
CA LEU A 118 -0.14 8.09 -24.51
C LEU A 118 -0.90 8.53 -23.27
N GLY A 119 -0.46 8.04 -22.11
CA GLY A 119 -1.02 8.37 -20.81
C GLY A 119 -0.29 7.62 -19.72
N CYS A 120 -0.51 8.04 -18.49
CA CYS A 120 0.01 7.38 -17.31
C CYS A 120 -0.97 7.46 -16.14
N PHE A 121 -0.87 6.49 -15.24
CA PHE A 121 -1.62 6.49 -13.99
C PHE A 121 -0.74 5.92 -12.90
N PHE A 122 -0.51 6.69 -11.85
CA PHE A 122 0.21 6.24 -10.68
C PHE A 122 -0.82 5.95 -9.63
N PHE A 123 -0.98 4.70 -9.18
CA PHE A 123 -1.79 4.42 -8.01
C PHE A 123 -1.13 5.02 -6.76
N LEU A 124 -1.93 5.28 -5.73
CA LEU A 124 -1.44 5.59 -4.40
C LEU A 124 -2.49 5.18 -3.38
N ARG A 125 -2.08 4.26 -2.52
CA ARG A 125 -2.95 3.70 -1.50
C ARG A 125 -3.42 4.79 -0.53
N GLY A 126 -4.72 4.84 -0.24
CA GLY A 126 -5.32 5.83 0.67
C GLY A 126 -5.46 7.25 0.08
N ALA A 127 -5.11 7.47 -1.19
CA ALA A 127 -5.20 8.78 -1.84
C ALA A 127 -6.54 9.00 -2.59
N GLY A 128 -7.64 8.51 -2.02
CA GLY A 128 -9.00 8.67 -2.56
C GLY A 128 -9.16 8.06 -3.95
N GLU A 129 -9.60 8.87 -4.93
CA GLU A 129 -9.81 8.44 -6.32
C GLU A 129 -8.57 7.80 -6.99
N ARG A 130 -7.37 8.08 -6.49
CA ARG A 130 -6.11 7.54 -7.01
C ARG A 130 -5.85 6.08 -6.60
N SER A 131 -6.60 5.55 -5.63
CA SER A 131 -6.54 4.14 -5.22
C SER A 131 -7.62 3.24 -5.86
N HIS A 132 -8.46 3.78 -6.76
CA HIS A 132 -9.57 3.03 -7.36
C HIS A 132 -9.40 2.78 -8.85
N ILE A 133 -9.67 1.54 -9.29
CA ILE A 133 -9.49 1.10 -10.68
C ILE A 133 -10.48 1.76 -11.63
N SER A 134 -11.68 2.11 -11.13
CA SER A 134 -12.74 2.79 -11.89
C SER A 134 -12.28 4.12 -12.48
N ARG A 135 -11.19 4.69 -11.95
CA ARG A 135 -10.62 5.97 -12.37
C ARG A 135 -9.47 5.83 -13.36
N LEU A 136 -8.94 4.62 -13.54
CA LEU A 136 -7.82 4.34 -14.43
C LEU A 136 -8.16 4.62 -15.89
N ILE A 137 -9.14 3.89 -16.45
CA ILE A 137 -9.48 3.97 -17.88
C ILE A 137 -9.97 5.36 -18.29
N PRO A 138 -10.87 6.03 -17.54
CA PRO A 138 -11.31 7.38 -17.90
C PRO A 138 -10.17 8.40 -17.90
N THR A 139 -9.25 8.28 -16.94
CA THR A 139 -8.07 9.16 -16.85
C THR A 139 -7.08 8.90 -17.99
N LEU A 140 -6.90 7.65 -18.43
CA LEU A 140 -6.10 7.32 -19.60
C LEU A 140 -6.77 7.80 -20.90
N ALA A 141 -8.08 7.60 -21.06
CA ALA A 141 -8.85 8.07 -22.21
C ALA A 141 -8.72 9.60 -22.39
N HIS A 142 -8.82 10.34 -21.30
CA HIS A 142 -8.61 11.79 -21.32
C HIS A 142 -7.19 12.15 -21.77
N GLN A 143 -6.16 11.49 -21.23
CA GLN A 143 -4.77 11.74 -21.62
C GLN A 143 -4.49 11.39 -23.09
N ILE A 144 -5.11 10.36 -23.64
CA ILE A 144 -4.98 10.01 -25.06
C ILE A 144 -5.60 11.09 -25.94
N SER A 145 -6.72 11.69 -25.53
CA SER A 145 -7.35 12.79 -26.28
C SER A 145 -6.44 14.02 -26.39
N LEU A 146 -5.53 14.20 -25.43
CA LEU A 146 -4.52 15.27 -25.43
C LEU A 146 -3.28 14.87 -26.24
N SER A 147 -2.79 13.65 -26.07
CA SER A 147 -1.58 13.17 -26.75
C SER A 147 -1.80 12.77 -28.22
N VAL A 148 -3.05 12.48 -28.59
CA VAL A 148 -3.52 12.18 -29.94
C VAL A 148 -4.82 12.94 -30.20
N PRO A 149 -4.77 14.22 -30.60
CA PRO A 149 -5.96 15.07 -30.75
C PRO A 149 -7.07 14.48 -31.63
N ALA A 150 -6.71 13.64 -32.62
CA ALA A 150 -7.66 12.93 -33.47
C ALA A 150 -8.55 11.91 -32.72
N VAL A 151 -8.17 11.50 -31.51
CA VAL A 151 -8.96 10.59 -30.66
C VAL A 151 -10.11 11.33 -29.96
N LYS A 152 -9.96 12.63 -29.68
CA LYS A 152 -10.98 13.44 -28.98
C LYS A 152 -12.40 13.30 -29.55
N PRO A 153 -12.66 13.53 -30.85
CA PRO A 153 -14.00 13.41 -31.40
C PRO A 153 -14.55 11.96 -31.37
N LEU A 154 -13.67 10.95 -31.36
CA LEU A 154 -14.07 9.54 -31.25
C LEU A 154 -14.58 9.24 -29.84
N LEU A 155 -13.88 9.72 -28.81
CA LEU A 155 -14.32 9.56 -27.42
C LEU A 155 -15.62 10.31 -27.15
N GLU A 156 -15.74 11.54 -27.64
CA GLU A 156 -16.98 12.31 -27.51
C GLU A 156 -18.15 11.61 -28.18
N LYS A 157 -17.92 10.94 -29.32
CA LYS A 157 -18.94 10.12 -29.97
C LYS A 157 -19.33 8.91 -29.10
N VAL A 158 -18.36 8.13 -28.62
CA VAL A 158 -18.63 6.95 -27.78
C VAL A 158 -19.44 7.33 -26.53
N LEU A 159 -19.08 8.43 -25.86
CA LEU A 159 -19.77 8.87 -24.64
C LEU A 159 -21.17 9.46 -24.91
N ARG A 160 -21.42 9.99 -26.11
CA ARG A 160 -22.77 10.39 -26.53
C ARG A 160 -23.64 9.19 -26.87
N ASP A 161 -23.07 8.22 -27.58
CA ASP A 161 -23.80 7.04 -28.06
C ASP A 161 -24.06 6.04 -26.91
N GLU A 162 -23.16 5.96 -25.92
CA GLU A 162 -23.27 5.09 -24.73
C GLU A 162 -23.10 5.91 -23.42
N PRO A 163 -24.11 6.67 -22.94
CA PRO A 163 -23.98 7.54 -21.76
C PRO A 163 -23.62 6.79 -20.46
N ALA A 164 -23.94 5.51 -20.37
CA ALA A 164 -23.63 4.65 -19.23
C ALA A 164 -22.19 4.08 -19.25
N MET A 165 -21.37 4.40 -20.27
CA MET A 165 -20.01 3.83 -20.48
C MET A 165 -19.11 3.90 -19.24
N LEU A 166 -19.23 4.97 -18.46
CA LEU A 166 -18.43 5.22 -17.25
C LEU A 166 -19.11 4.75 -15.96
N GLY A 167 -20.27 4.10 -16.09
CA GLY A 167 -21.05 3.59 -14.97
C GLY A 167 -20.45 2.31 -14.36
N PRO A 168 -20.79 2.00 -13.10
CA PRO A 168 -20.23 0.84 -12.38
C PRO A 168 -20.69 -0.51 -12.95
N SER A 169 -21.73 -0.54 -13.78
CA SER A 169 -22.25 -1.76 -14.42
C SER A 169 -21.49 -2.16 -15.69
N VAL A 170 -20.62 -1.30 -16.22
CA VAL A 170 -19.86 -1.58 -17.45
C VAL A 170 -18.55 -2.28 -17.10
N SER A 171 -18.27 -3.38 -17.79
CA SER A 171 -17.02 -4.13 -17.55
C SER A 171 -15.79 -3.33 -17.97
N LEU A 172 -14.68 -3.52 -17.22
CA LEU A 172 -13.38 -2.92 -17.55
C LEU A 172 -12.91 -3.33 -18.96
N ALA A 173 -13.26 -4.54 -19.40
CA ALA A 173 -12.98 -5.04 -20.75
C ALA A 173 -13.62 -4.14 -21.81
N HIS A 174 -14.92 -3.86 -21.66
CA HIS A 174 -15.68 -3.02 -22.59
C HIS A 174 -15.18 -1.58 -22.56
N GLN A 175 -14.95 -1.01 -21.36
CA GLN A 175 -14.39 0.33 -21.24
C GLN A 175 -13.01 0.45 -21.91
N PHE A 176 -12.11 -0.51 -21.67
CA PHE A 176 -10.76 -0.49 -22.24
C PHE A 176 -10.83 -0.60 -23.77
N GLN A 177 -11.69 -1.48 -24.28
CA GLN A 177 -11.90 -1.65 -25.71
C GLN A 177 -12.42 -0.36 -26.36
N LYS A 178 -13.50 0.21 -25.82
CA LYS A 178 -14.21 1.37 -26.40
C LYS A 178 -13.50 2.70 -26.22
N LEU A 179 -12.80 2.89 -25.10
CA LEU A 179 -12.18 4.18 -24.76
C LEU A 179 -10.67 4.23 -25.04
N ILE A 180 -10.00 3.09 -25.19
CA ILE A 180 -8.54 3.04 -25.41
C ILE A 180 -8.21 2.38 -26.75
N ILE A 181 -8.62 1.12 -26.96
CA ILE A 181 -8.18 0.32 -28.12
C ILE A 181 -8.80 0.85 -29.43
N GLU A 182 -10.12 0.89 -29.54
CA GLU A 182 -10.82 1.28 -30.77
C GLU A 182 -10.46 2.70 -31.24
N PRO A 183 -10.39 3.73 -30.38
CA PRO A 183 -10.03 5.08 -30.81
C PRO A 183 -8.59 5.19 -31.31
N ILE A 184 -7.65 4.49 -30.67
CA ILE A 184 -6.25 4.47 -31.12
C ILE A 184 -6.15 3.72 -32.45
N HIS A 185 -6.74 2.53 -32.59
CA HIS A 185 -6.71 1.81 -33.86
C HIS A 185 -7.30 2.63 -35.01
N SER A 186 -8.46 3.27 -34.80
CA SER A 186 -9.13 4.08 -35.82
C SER A 186 -8.29 5.25 -36.33
N THR A 187 -7.41 5.79 -35.48
CA THR A 187 -6.49 6.87 -35.86
C THR A 187 -5.18 6.34 -36.44
N THR A 188 -4.69 5.20 -35.96
CA THR A 188 -3.42 4.60 -36.41
C THR A 188 -3.56 4.02 -37.83
N SER A 189 -4.68 3.39 -38.17
CA SER A 189 -4.94 2.85 -39.51
C SER A 189 -4.98 3.90 -40.62
N LYS A 190 -5.26 5.18 -40.29
CA LYS A 190 -5.23 6.30 -41.25
C LYS A 190 -3.84 6.91 -41.46
N VAL A 191 -2.93 6.73 -40.49
CA VAL A 191 -1.57 7.30 -40.50
C VAL A 191 -0.51 6.28 -40.94
N LEU A 192 -0.77 4.98 -40.75
CA LEU A 192 0.16 3.88 -41.09
C LEU A 192 0.38 3.68 -42.60
N VAL A 193 -0.39 4.36 -43.46
CA VAL A 193 -0.14 4.33 -44.91
C VAL A 193 1.22 4.98 -45.26
N PHE A 194 1.85 5.74 -44.35
CA PHE A 194 3.05 6.54 -44.65
C PHE A 194 4.31 6.34 -43.80
N SER A 195 4.43 5.41 -42.84
CA SER A 195 5.77 5.22 -42.26
C SER A 195 6.06 3.88 -41.57
N HIS A 196 7.10 3.21 -42.08
CA HIS A 196 7.90 2.21 -41.34
C HIS A 196 8.74 2.83 -40.20
N LEU A 197 8.60 4.14 -39.94
CA LEU A 197 9.34 4.94 -38.97
C LEU A 197 8.54 5.28 -37.70
N ALA A 198 7.25 4.91 -37.63
CA ALA A 198 6.40 5.21 -36.48
C ALA A 198 6.91 4.45 -35.23
N LYS A 199 7.51 5.18 -34.29
CA LYS A 199 8.02 4.62 -33.04
C LYS A 199 6.86 4.21 -32.13
N GLN A 200 6.95 3.04 -31.51
CA GLN A 200 5.95 2.52 -30.58
C GLN A 200 5.64 3.51 -29.45
N LYS A 201 4.36 3.76 -29.20
CA LYS A 201 3.90 4.58 -28.07
C LYS A 201 3.68 3.74 -26.80
N ILE A 202 3.62 4.38 -25.64
CA ILE A 202 3.59 3.70 -24.34
C ILE A 202 2.53 4.26 -23.38
N PHE A 203 1.90 3.37 -22.61
CA PHE A 203 1.25 3.69 -21.34
C PHE A 203 2.14 3.29 -20.17
N VAL A 204 2.10 4.07 -19.09
CA VAL A 204 2.78 3.74 -17.83
C VAL A 204 1.75 3.67 -16.71
N ILE A 205 1.59 2.50 -16.11
CA ILE A 205 0.70 2.29 -14.96
C ILE A 205 1.57 1.84 -13.79
N ASP A 206 1.66 2.67 -12.76
CA ASP A 206 2.53 2.45 -11.62
C ASP A 206 1.75 1.98 -10.39
N ALA A 207 2.36 1.08 -9.63
CA ALA A 207 1.92 0.58 -8.33
C ALA A 207 0.54 -0.10 -8.36
N LEU A 208 0.33 -1.07 -9.26
CA LEU A 208 -0.95 -1.81 -9.30
C LEU A 208 -1.32 -2.44 -7.95
N ASP A 209 -0.34 -2.80 -7.12
CA ASP A 209 -0.55 -3.30 -5.76
C ASP A 209 -1.19 -2.27 -4.82
N GLU A 210 -1.11 -0.98 -5.12
CA GLU A 210 -1.70 0.09 -4.32
C GLU A 210 -3.15 0.42 -4.70
N CYS A 211 -3.75 -0.36 -5.61
CA CYS A 211 -5.18 -0.34 -5.89
C CYS A 211 -5.96 -1.03 -4.76
N ASN A 212 -6.99 -0.36 -4.24
CA ASN A 212 -7.89 -0.90 -3.22
C ASN A 212 -8.82 -1.96 -3.81
N ASP A 213 -9.19 -1.83 -5.09
CA ASP A 213 -10.17 -2.68 -5.77
C ASP A 213 -9.49 -3.95 -6.33
N LYS A 214 -9.12 -4.88 -5.45
CA LYS A 214 -8.27 -6.04 -5.81
C LYS A 214 -8.90 -6.96 -6.85
N ALA A 215 -10.20 -7.23 -6.76
CA ALA A 215 -10.90 -8.13 -7.67
C ALA A 215 -10.98 -7.53 -9.10
N GLU A 216 -11.30 -6.25 -9.19
CA GLU A 216 -11.40 -5.51 -10.43
C GLU A 216 -10.01 -5.23 -11.03
N MET A 217 -8.98 -5.01 -10.21
CA MET A 217 -7.59 -4.94 -10.67
C MET A 217 -7.16 -6.28 -11.28
N ALA A 218 -7.51 -7.41 -10.65
CA ALA A 218 -7.24 -8.73 -11.21
C ALA A 218 -7.99 -8.94 -12.55
N ALA A 219 -9.24 -8.49 -12.64
CA ALA A 219 -10.00 -8.51 -13.90
C ALA A 219 -9.37 -7.59 -14.96
N PHE A 220 -8.81 -6.44 -14.57
CA PHE A 220 -8.08 -5.56 -15.48
C PHE A 220 -6.82 -6.25 -16.03
N ILE A 221 -6.07 -6.98 -15.19
CA ILE A 221 -4.93 -7.78 -15.67
C ILE A 221 -5.40 -8.82 -16.69
N ASP A 222 -6.51 -9.53 -16.42
CA ASP A 222 -7.10 -10.46 -17.39
C ASP A 222 -7.47 -9.75 -18.70
N VAL A 223 -8.05 -8.54 -18.63
CA VAL A 223 -8.35 -7.73 -19.81
C VAL A 223 -7.07 -7.41 -20.59
N LEU A 224 -6.00 -6.99 -19.92
CA LEU A 224 -4.74 -6.69 -20.60
C LEU A 224 -4.13 -7.93 -21.28
N LEU A 225 -4.24 -9.10 -20.63
CA LEU A 225 -3.70 -10.36 -21.14
C LEU A 225 -4.59 -11.00 -22.22
N ASN A 226 -5.90 -10.75 -22.18
CA ASN A 226 -6.90 -11.31 -23.09
C ASN A 226 -7.45 -10.31 -24.12
N ALA A 227 -6.94 -9.07 -24.18
CA ALA A 227 -7.31 -8.07 -25.19
C ALA A 227 -6.97 -8.51 -26.64
N PHE A 228 -6.67 -9.79 -26.86
CA PHE A 228 -6.10 -10.37 -28.06
C PHE A 228 -6.90 -11.61 -28.51
N PRO A 229 -7.95 -11.44 -29.32
CA PRO A 229 -8.37 -12.50 -30.23
C PRO A 229 -7.23 -12.76 -31.22
N GLU A 230 -7.04 -14.02 -31.59
CA GLU A 230 -6.02 -14.51 -32.53
C GLU A 230 -5.78 -13.51 -33.69
N ARG A 231 -4.59 -12.87 -33.69
CA ARG A 231 -3.97 -12.03 -34.76
C ARG A 231 -4.04 -10.50 -34.66
N SER A 232 -4.53 -9.87 -33.59
CA SER A 232 -4.41 -8.40 -33.42
C SER A 232 -3.36 -8.00 -32.38
N TYR A 233 -2.40 -7.14 -32.74
CA TYR A 233 -1.37 -6.61 -31.84
C TYR A 233 -1.77 -5.24 -31.28
N LEU A 234 -1.38 -4.90 -30.05
CA LEU A 234 -1.60 -3.54 -29.53
C LEU A 234 -0.81 -2.52 -30.38
N PRO A 235 -1.43 -1.37 -30.73
CA PRO A 235 -0.73 -0.28 -31.40
C PRO A 235 0.19 0.51 -30.46
N PHE A 236 0.31 0.07 -29.21
CA PHE A 236 1.12 0.65 -28.14
C PHE A 236 1.67 -0.45 -27.23
N ARG A 237 2.55 -0.08 -26.30
CA ARG A 237 3.04 -0.96 -25.23
C ARG A 237 2.60 -0.43 -23.87
N ILE A 238 2.58 -1.29 -22.86
CA ILE A 238 2.18 -0.94 -21.50
C ILE A 238 3.29 -1.34 -20.52
N LEU A 239 3.83 -0.37 -19.79
CA LEU A 239 4.67 -0.63 -18.63
C LEU A 239 3.78 -0.65 -17.39
N LEU A 240 3.78 -1.77 -16.68
CA LEU A 240 3.12 -1.98 -15.40
C LEU A 240 4.18 -2.10 -14.32
N THR A 241 3.96 -1.51 -13.16
CA THR A 241 4.75 -1.82 -11.96
C THR A 241 3.86 -2.39 -10.86
N SER A 242 4.39 -3.35 -10.11
CA SER A 242 3.76 -3.79 -8.87
C SER A 242 4.74 -4.51 -7.95
N ARG A 243 4.32 -4.84 -6.73
CA ARG A 243 4.95 -5.91 -5.94
C ARG A 243 4.66 -7.29 -6.53
N VAL A 244 5.43 -8.29 -6.09
CA VAL A 244 5.22 -9.70 -6.46
C VAL A 244 4.16 -10.33 -5.53
N GLU A 245 3.00 -9.69 -5.42
CA GLU A 245 1.89 -10.23 -4.64
C GLU A 245 1.35 -11.48 -5.33
N GLU A 246 0.97 -12.49 -4.54
CA GLU A 246 0.66 -13.81 -5.10
C GLU A 246 -0.49 -13.74 -6.11
N HIS A 247 -1.53 -12.94 -5.84
CA HIS A 247 -2.68 -12.79 -6.73
C HIS A 247 -2.30 -12.14 -8.08
N ILE A 248 -1.37 -11.19 -8.09
CA ILE A 248 -0.84 -10.57 -9.32
C ILE A 248 0.04 -11.58 -10.08
N ARG A 249 0.96 -12.24 -9.37
CA ARG A 249 1.86 -13.24 -9.95
C ARG A 249 1.10 -14.38 -10.59
N LYS A 250 0.11 -14.95 -9.87
CA LYS A 250 -0.75 -16.03 -10.39
C LYS A 250 -1.39 -15.61 -11.72
N LYS A 251 -1.96 -14.40 -11.83
CA LYS A 251 -2.56 -13.94 -13.09
C LYS A 251 -1.56 -13.88 -14.24
N PHE A 252 -0.38 -13.32 -14.01
CA PHE A 252 0.66 -13.27 -15.03
C PHE A 252 1.23 -14.66 -15.40
N ASP A 253 1.29 -15.59 -14.44
CA ASP A 253 1.79 -16.96 -14.64
C ASP A 253 0.78 -17.88 -15.37
N HIS A 254 -0.53 -17.69 -15.16
CA HIS A 254 -1.58 -18.52 -15.79
C HIS A 254 -1.84 -18.15 -17.25
N SER A 255 -1.55 -16.90 -17.65
CA SER A 255 -1.55 -16.54 -19.06
C SER A 255 -0.43 -17.30 -19.76
N GLY A 256 -0.65 -17.81 -20.97
CA GLY A 256 0.35 -18.53 -21.75
C GLY A 256 1.52 -17.65 -22.24
N ALA A 257 2.10 -16.82 -21.37
CA ALA A 257 3.38 -16.09 -21.33
C ALA A 257 3.90 -15.36 -22.59
N GLN A 258 3.25 -15.47 -23.73
CA GLN A 258 3.78 -14.97 -25.00
C GLN A 258 3.82 -13.44 -25.05
N PHE A 259 3.01 -12.75 -24.22
CA PHE A 259 2.84 -11.30 -24.31
C PHE A 259 3.50 -10.46 -23.19
N LEU A 260 4.15 -11.12 -22.22
CA LEU A 260 4.64 -10.48 -21.00
C LEU A 260 6.17 -10.47 -20.93
N TYR A 261 6.75 -9.28 -20.93
CA TYR A 261 8.16 -9.06 -20.60
C TYR A 261 8.31 -8.81 -19.10
N ARG A 262 9.15 -9.58 -18.42
CA ARG A 262 9.27 -9.54 -16.95
C ARG A 262 10.60 -8.94 -16.54
N LEU A 263 10.55 -7.96 -15.63
CA LEU A 263 11.72 -7.36 -15.01
C LEU A 263 11.52 -7.38 -13.50
N ASN A 264 12.45 -7.96 -12.75
CA ASN A 264 12.44 -7.89 -11.28
C ASN A 264 13.59 -6.99 -10.82
N LEU A 265 13.29 -5.92 -10.07
CA LEU A 265 14.29 -5.02 -9.50
C LEU A 265 15.29 -5.69 -8.57
N GLU A 266 14.96 -6.83 -7.96
CA GLU A 266 15.89 -7.60 -7.14
C GLU A 266 17.05 -8.19 -7.94
N ASN A 267 16.86 -8.39 -9.25
CA ASN A 267 17.91 -8.87 -10.14
C ASN A 267 18.93 -7.77 -10.48
N PHE A 268 18.70 -6.53 -10.03
CA PHE A 268 19.57 -5.38 -10.29
C PHE A 268 20.21 -4.92 -8.99
N VAL A 269 21.54 -4.77 -9.01
CA VAL A 269 22.32 -4.39 -7.83
C VAL A 269 21.95 -2.98 -7.38
N ALA A 270 21.21 -2.86 -6.27
CA ALA A 270 20.80 -1.58 -5.72
C ALA A 270 21.95 -0.81 -5.05
N ARG A 271 22.95 -1.51 -4.50
CA ARG A 271 24.01 -0.90 -3.67
C ARG A 271 24.81 0.18 -4.40
N SER A 272 25.22 -0.07 -5.63
CA SER A 272 25.97 0.90 -6.44
C SER A 272 25.12 2.13 -6.78
N ASP A 273 23.86 1.93 -7.11
CA ASP A 273 22.91 3.02 -7.38
C ASP A 273 22.63 3.85 -6.12
N ILE A 274 22.45 3.22 -4.94
CA ILE A 274 22.30 3.92 -3.66
C ILE A 274 23.56 4.70 -3.31
N GLN A 275 24.75 4.16 -3.62
CA GLN A 275 26.01 4.90 -3.42
C GLN A 275 26.08 6.18 -4.26
N VAL A 276 25.63 6.12 -5.51
CA VAL A 276 25.53 7.31 -6.39
C VAL A 276 24.51 8.30 -5.83
N TYR A 277 23.35 7.81 -5.39
CA TYR A 277 22.31 8.62 -4.72
C TYR A 277 22.87 9.36 -3.50
N PHE A 278 23.48 8.65 -2.56
CA PHE A 278 24.08 9.24 -1.37
C PHE A 278 25.14 10.29 -1.69
N LYS A 279 26.07 9.99 -2.60
CA LYS A 279 27.11 10.96 -2.99
C LYS A 279 26.50 12.28 -3.48
N ARG A 280 25.45 12.22 -4.31
CA ARG A 280 24.78 13.44 -4.79
C ARG A 280 24.03 14.15 -3.68
N GLU A 281 23.24 13.43 -2.89
CA GLU A 281 22.41 14.07 -1.86
C GLU A 281 23.26 14.67 -0.74
N PHE A 282 24.34 14.02 -0.31
CA PHE A 282 25.27 14.61 0.66
C PHE A 282 26.03 15.81 0.08
N ALA A 283 26.41 15.79 -1.21
CA ALA A 283 26.96 16.98 -1.85
C ALA A 283 25.96 18.14 -1.83
N ARG A 284 24.68 17.87 -2.15
CA ARG A 284 23.59 18.85 -2.08
C ARG A 284 23.41 19.41 -0.67
N ILE A 285 23.37 18.54 0.35
CA ILE A 285 23.28 18.94 1.76
C ILE A 285 24.47 19.81 2.14
N SER A 286 25.69 19.43 1.74
CA SER A 286 26.90 20.21 2.01
C SER A 286 26.85 21.59 1.36
N ASP A 287 26.33 21.69 0.15
CA ASP A 287 26.22 22.96 -0.59
C ASP A 287 25.12 23.88 -0.04
N GLN A 288 24.03 23.32 0.48
CA GLN A 288 22.97 24.09 1.12
C GLN A 288 23.38 24.58 2.51
N ASN A 289 24.31 23.90 3.17
CA ASN A 289 24.76 24.21 4.53
C ASN A 289 26.20 24.74 4.59
N ARG A 290 26.64 25.48 3.55
CA ARG A 290 28.05 25.92 3.39
C ARG A 290 28.67 26.50 4.65
N GLN A 291 27.97 27.39 5.37
CA GLN A 291 28.50 28.03 6.57
C GLN A 291 28.87 27.00 7.65
N MET A 292 28.00 26.02 7.90
CA MET A 292 28.25 24.95 8.89
C MET A 292 29.23 23.89 8.38
N MET A 293 29.37 23.75 7.06
CA MET A 293 30.20 22.72 6.42
C MET A 293 31.61 23.21 6.03
N GLN A 294 31.92 24.50 6.20
CA GLN A 294 33.21 25.11 5.80
C GLN A 294 34.44 24.42 6.39
N ARG A 295 34.35 23.94 7.64
CA ARG A 295 35.47 23.33 8.37
C ARG A 295 35.44 21.79 8.32
N ILE A 296 34.49 21.21 7.61
CA ILE A 296 34.36 19.75 7.49
C ILE A 296 35.28 19.25 6.38
N ILE A 297 36.04 18.19 6.68
CA ILE A 297 36.99 17.58 5.76
C ILE A 297 36.23 16.98 4.57
N LYS A 298 36.71 17.24 3.35
CA LYS A 298 36.16 16.68 2.11
C LYS A 298 36.98 15.48 1.61
N PRO A 299 36.38 14.50 0.91
CA PRO A 299 34.96 14.41 0.59
C PRO A 299 34.10 14.12 1.83
N TRP A 300 32.88 14.66 1.85
CA TRP A 300 31.90 14.40 2.90
C TRP A 300 30.65 13.76 2.27
N PRO A 301 30.16 12.62 2.81
CA PRO A 301 30.78 11.80 3.86
C PRO A 301 32.11 11.18 3.41
N SER A 302 32.92 10.69 4.35
CA SER A 302 34.12 9.93 4.01
C SER A 302 33.75 8.60 3.33
N ALA A 303 34.71 7.95 2.67
CA ALA A 303 34.45 6.65 2.03
C ALA A 303 34.04 5.56 3.04
N LYS A 304 34.57 5.63 4.27
CA LYS A 304 34.23 4.73 5.37
C LYS A 304 32.79 4.97 5.82
N ASP A 305 32.44 6.22 6.11
CA ASP A 305 31.10 6.62 6.54
C ASP A 305 30.04 6.26 5.48
N LEU A 306 30.37 6.46 4.21
CA LEU A 306 29.49 6.09 3.11
C LEU A 306 29.26 4.57 3.06
N THR A 307 30.28 3.77 3.37
CA THR A 307 30.17 2.31 3.41
C THR A 307 29.26 1.87 4.55
N GLU A 308 29.44 2.45 5.74
CA GLU A 308 28.60 2.20 6.91
C GLU A 308 27.12 2.52 6.63
N LEU A 309 26.83 3.67 6.00
CA LEU A 309 25.46 4.01 5.60
C LEU A 309 24.86 3.01 4.61
N LEU A 310 25.65 2.54 3.64
CA LEU A 310 25.19 1.52 2.69
C LEU A 310 24.86 0.20 3.39
N ASP A 311 25.63 -0.18 4.41
CA ASP A 311 25.41 -1.40 5.18
C ASP A 311 24.13 -1.28 6.03
N LYS A 312 23.90 -0.13 6.67
CA LYS A 312 22.63 0.15 7.37
C LYS A 312 21.42 0.18 6.43
N THR A 313 21.60 0.63 5.19
CA THR A 313 20.51 0.84 4.23
C THR A 313 20.06 -0.45 3.53
N GLY A 314 20.99 -1.38 3.30
CA GLY A 314 20.77 -2.52 2.43
C GLY A 314 20.38 -2.09 1.01
N SER A 315 19.33 -2.70 0.46
CA SER A 315 18.86 -2.45 -0.91
C SER A 315 17.66 -1.48 -1.00
N SER A 316 17.30 -0.81 0.09
CA SER A 316 16.10 0.04 0.16
C SER A 316 16.39 1.51 -0.14
N PHE A 317 15.92 2.01 -1.29
CA PHE A 317 15.94 3.45 -1.59
C PHE A 317 15.03 4.25 -0.67
N ALA A 318 13.90 3.69 -0.23
CA ALA A 318 13.02 4.36 0.72
C ALA A 318 13.75 4.63 2.04
N PHE A 319 14.47 3.64 2.57
CA PHE A 319 15.23 3.82 3.80
C PHE A 319 16.46 4.71 3.59
N ALA A 320 17.12 4.62 2.43
CA ALA A 320 18.17 5.56 2.03
C ALA A 320 17.69 7.01 2.05
N ALA A 321 16.48 7.27 1.52
CA ALA A 321 15.88 8.59 1.52
C ALA A 321 15.55 9.06 2.94
N THR A 322 15.08 8.17 3.83
CA THR A 322 14.88 8.49 5.25
C THR A 322 16.18 8.96 5.92
N LEU A 323 17.31 8.29 5.68
CA LEU A 323 18.62 8.69 6.22
C LEU A 323 19.06 10.06 5.69
N ILE A 324 18.88 10.31 4.38
CA ILE A 324 19.18 11.60 3.77
C ILE A 324 18.29 12.72 4.33
N GLN A 325 17.00 12.45 4.52
CA GLN A 325 16.07 13.42 5.10
C GLN A 325 16.41 13.73 6.56
N PHE A 326 16.82 12.73 7.34
CA PHE A 326 17.30 12.92 8.70
C PHE A 326 18.50 13.88 8.72
N VAL A 327 19.55 13.58 7.95
CA VAL A 327 20.77 14.41 7.93
C VAL A 327 20.53 15.79 7.34
N GLY A 328 19.78 15.88 6.25
CA GLY A 328 19.52 17.13 5.54
C GLY A 328 18.50 18.03 6.23
N GLY A 329 17.68 17.48 7.13
CA GLY A 329 16.71 18.22 7.94
C GLY A 329 17.31 18.87 9.19
N ASP A 330 18.51 18.45 9.61
CA ASP A 330 19.18 19.00 10.79
C ASP A 330 19.95 20.29 10.46
N SER A 331 19.94 21.23 11.41
CA SER A 331 20.72 22.48 11.35
C SER A 331 22.25 22.26 11.29
N MET A 332 22.73 21.11 11.76
CA MET A 332 24.12 20.69 11.80
C MET A 332 24.27 19.30 11.14
N PRO A 333 24.19 19.20 9.79
CA PRO A 333 24.16 17.91 9.09
C PRO A 333 25.35 17.00 9.38
N HIS A 334 26.53 17.56 9.62
CA HIS A 334 27.72 16.77 9.99
C HIS A 334 27.57 16.05 11.34
N LYS A 335 26.86 16.65 12.32
CA LYS A 335 26.58 16.01 13.61
C LYS A 335 25.48 14.97 13.48
N ALA A 336 24.41 15.27 12.74
CA ALA A 336 23.36 14.30 12.45
C ALA A 336 23.92 13.06 11.73
N LEU A 337 24.82 13.25 10.78
CA LEU A 337 25.53 12.13 10.16
C LEU A 337 26.37 11.35 11.18
N GLN A 338 27.11 12.02 12.06
CA GLN A 338 27.91 11.33 13.08
C GLN A 338 27.04 10.48 14.01
N GLN A 339 25.88 10.99 14.44
CA GLN A 339 24.90 10.22 15.21
C GLN A 339 24.45 8.97 14.47
N LEU A 340 24.13 9.09 13.17
CA LEU A 340 23.77 7.93 12.34
C LEU A 340 24.90 6.90 12.20
N LEU A 341 26.15 7.31 12.33
CA LEU A 341 27.34 6.46 12.18
C LEU A 341 27.82 5.86 13.51
N GLU A 342 27.23 6.24 14.64
CA GLU A 342 27.55 5.64 15.93
C GLU A 342 27.39 4.11 15.84
N SER A 343 28.37 3.41 16.41
CA SER A 343 28.50 1.96 16.31
C SER A 343 27.38 1.25 17.07
N GLY A 344 26.89 0.15 16.51
CA GLY A 344 25.82 -0.65 17.10
C GLY A 344 24.43 -0.27 16.60
N ALA A 345 23.42 -0.86 17.23
CA ALA A 345 22.01 -0.65 16.90
C ALA A 345 21.53 0.79 17.21
N ASP A 346 22.26 1.52 18.06
CA ASP A 346 21.85 2.80 18.66
C ASP A 346 21.97 3.99 17.70
N GLY A 347 22.80 3.90 16.66
CA GLY A 347 22.98 5.00 15.70
C GLY A 347 21.70 5.38 14.94
N LEU A 348 20.69 4.49 14.89
CA LEU A 348 19.40 4.78 14.24
C LEU A 348 18.36 5.35 15.22
N ASP A 349 18.64 5.41 16.52
CA ASP A 349 17.69 5.87 17.54
C ASP A 349 17.23 7.31 17.33
N PRO A 350 18.11 8.27 17.01
CA PRO A 350 17.69 9.63 16.70
C PRO A 350 16.73 9.69 15.51
N LEU A 351 16.96 8.86 14.48
CA LEU A 351 16.09 8.76 13.31
C LEU A 351 14.72 8.18 13.68
N TYR A 352 14.68 7.14 14.51
CA TYR A 352 13.41 6.58 14.98
C TYR A 352 12.63 7.59 15.82
N LYS A 353 13.30 8.31 16.74
CA LYS A 353 12.69 9.40 17.51
C LYS A 353 12.11 10.47 16.59
N GLN A 354 12.86 10.90 15.56
CA GLN A 354 12.37 11.89 14.60
C GLN A 354 11.11 11.41 13.87
N VAL A 355 11.11 10.18 13.34
CA VAL A 355 9.95 9.64 12.62
C VAL A 355 8.74 9.54 13.54
N LEU A 356 8.89 8.97 14.75
CA LEU A 356 7.79 8.83 15.70
C LEU A 356 7.28 10.17 16.23
N SER A 357 8.15 11.18 16.36
CA SER A 357 7.74 12.54 16.76
C SER A 357 6.91 13.27 15.70
N SER A 358 7.02 12.86 14.44
CA SER A 358 6.30 13.48 13.32
C SER A 358 4.90 12.91 13.08
N THR A 359 4.53 11.83 13.77
CA THR A 359 3.20 11.23 13.68
C THR A 359 2.26 11.80 14.74
N SER A 360 0.96 11.53 14.59
CA SER A 360 -0.07 11.91 15.56
C SER A 360 0.07 11.23 16.93
N GLY A 361 0.92 10.20 17.05
CA GLY A 361 1.16 9.49 18.31
C GLY A 361 -0.09 8.84 18.91
N THR A 362 -1.00 8.34 18.06
CA THR A 362 -2.26 7.73 18.51
C THR A 362 -2.02 6.52 19.41
N ALA A 363 -2.94 6.27 20.34
CA ALA A 363 -2.90 5.05 21.15
C ALA A 363 -2.96 3.78 20.27
N ALA A 364 -3.70 3.83 19.15
CA ALA A 364 -3.78 2.75 18.17
C ALA A 364 -2.42 2.45 17.53
N LEU A 365 -1.66 3.47 17.09
CA LEU A 365 -0.32 3.30 16.54
C LEU A 365 0.61 2.57 17.52
N TYR A 366 0.66 2.99 18.79
CA TYR A 366 1.51 2.33 19.79
C TYR A 366 1.04 0.91 20.13
N GLN A 367 -0.27 0.64 20.11
CA GLN A 367 -0.78 -0.73 20.24
C GLN A 367 -0.34 -1.62 19.08
N ILE A 368 -0.40 -1.11 17.85
CA ILE A 368 0.04 -1.82 16.64
C ILE A 368 1.55 -2.07 16.70
N LEU A 369 2.35 -1.03 16.92
CA LEU A 369 3.80 -1.13 16.99
C LEU A 369 4.23 -2.07 18.12
N GLY A 370 3.65 -1.93 19.31
CA GLY A 370 3.98 -2.79 20.44
C GLY A 370 3.68 -4.25 20.15
N THR A 371 2.55 -4.53 19.49
CA THR A 371 2.20 -5.88 19.05
C THR A 371 3.22 -6.41 18.04
N ILE A 372 3.61 -5.63 17.02
CA ILE A 372 4.64 -6.02 16.04
C ILE A 372 5.99 -6.33 16.71
N MET A 373 6.34 -5.62 17.79
CA MET A 373 7.61 -5.82 18.48
C MET A 373 7.67 -7.10 19.31
N VAL A 374 6.56 -7.51 19.93
CA VAL A 374 6.52 -8.70 20.80
C VAL A 374 6.12 -9.99 20.08
N LEU A 375 5.60 -9.90 18.86
CA LEU A 375 5.28 -11.06 18.05
C LEU A 375 6.54 -11.77 17.53
N GLU A 376 6.55 -13.09 17.63
CA GLU A 376 7.64 -13.93 17.09
C GLU A 376 7.71 -13.85 15.57
N ASP A 377 6.55 -13.89 14.91
CA ASP A 377 6.42 -13.83 13.46
C ASP A 377 5.67 -12.57 13.01
N ASN A 378 6.05 -12.07 11.83
CA ASN A 378 5.44 -10.88 11.26
C ASN A 378 4.00 -11.17 10.84
N LYS A 379 3.08 -10.31 11.27
CA LYS A 379 1.66 -10.43 10.97
C LYS A 379 1.19 -9.38 9.98
N SER A 380 0.04 -9.67 9.38
CA SER A 380 -0.59 -8.82 8.39
C SER A 380 -1.42 -7.70 9.03
N ILE A 381 -1.78 -6.67 8.24
CA ILE A 381 -2.62 -5.58 8.74
C ILE A 381 -3.99 -6.15 9.14
N SER A 382 -4.59 -7.00 8.31
CA SER A 382 -5.87 -7.65 8.60
C SER A 382 -5.83 -8.43 9.91
N PHE A 383 -4.74 -9.16 10.18
CA PHE A 383 -4.56 -9.89 11.42
C PHE A 383 -4.48 -8.96 12.63
N LEU A 384 -3.68 -7.89 12.54
CA LEU A 384 -3.49 -6.95 13.64
C LEU A 384 -4.78 -6.16 13.94
N SER A 385 -5.48 -5.68 12.91
CA SER A 385 -6.76 -4.98 13.05
C SER A 385 -7.79 -5.85 13.77
N SER A 386 -7.91 -7.12 13.37
CA SER A 386 -8.85 -8.07 13.95
C SER A 386 -8.48 -8.49 15.39
N LEU A 387 -7.19 -8.73 15.68
CA LEU A 387 -6.73 -9.08 17.03
C LEU A 387 -6.88 -7.91 18.01
N LEU A 388 -6.54 -6.70 17.57
CA LEU A 388 -6.56 -5.49 18.40
C LEU A 388 -7.95 -4.83 18.47
N ASN A 389 -8.90 -5.32 17.67
CA ASN A 389 -10.24 -4.74 17.49
C ASN A 389 -10.16 -3.25 17.09
N LEU A 390 -9.38 -2.97 16.04
CA LEU A 390 -9.21 -1.65 15.44
C LEU A 390 -9.95 -1.57 14.12
N GLN A 391 -10.38 -0.36 13.75
CA GLN A 391 -10.89 -0.13 12.40
C GLN A 391 -9.75 -0.29 11.40
N HIS A 392 -9.99 -1.01 10.31
CA HIS A 392 -8.95 -1.40 9.37
C HIS A 392 -8.31 -0.18 8.69
N GLU A 393 -9.12 0.82 8.36
CA GLU A 393 -8.69 2.08 7.76
C GLU A 393 -7.83 2.92 8.72
N GLU A 394 -8.14 2.89 10.02
CA GLU A 394 -7.36 3.57 11.05
C GLU A 394 -5.97 2.91 11.21
N ALA A 395 -5.92 1.58 11.22
CA ALA A 395 -4.65 0.84 11.29
C ALA A 395 -3.76 1.14 10.07
N ILE A 396 -4.35 1.19 8.86
CA ILE A 396 -3.63 1.56 7.64
C ILE A 396 -3.10 2.99 7.75
N HIS A 397 -3.95 3.94 8.15
CA HIS A 397 -3.57 5.34 8.29
C HIS A 397 -2.39 5.52 9.24
N ASP A 398 -2.44 4.88 10.41
CA ASP A 398 -1.39 4.98 11.42
C ASP A 398 -0.08 4.33 10.96
N LEU A 399 -0.14 3.15 10.34
CA LEU A 399 1.03 2.50 9.75
C LEU A 399 1.66 3.36 8.65
N LEU A 400 0.84 3.96 7.78
CA LEU A 400 1.33 4.88 6.73
C LEU A 400 2.08 6.09 7.31
N GLY A 401 1.77 6.50 8.54
CA GLY A 401 2.50 7.54 9.27
C GLY A 401 3.95 7.16 9.58
N VAL A 402 4.26 5.88 9.72
CA VAL A 402 5.61 5.36 10.04
C VAL A 402 6.23 4.54 8.92
N GLN A 403 5.68 4.60 7.70
CA GLN A 403 6.14 3.84 6.53
C GLN A 403 7.60 4.10 6.11
N SER A 404 8.27 5.10 6.69
CA SER A 404 9.69 5.40 6.48
C SER A 404 10.63 4.44 7.23
N ILE A 405 10.12 3.74 8.26
CA ILE A 405 10.87 2.80 9.11
C ILE A 405 10.28 1.38 9.12
N ILE A 406 9.06 1.20 8.60
CA ILE A 406 8.44 -0.10 8.33
C ILE A 406 8.09 -0.30 6.85
N LYS A 407 8.11 -1.54 6.39
CA LYS A 407 7.66 -1.97 5.06
C LYS A 407 6.21 -2.45 5.16
N ILE A 408 5.30 -1.61 4.69
CA ILE A 408 3.88 -1.93 4.62
C ILE A 408 3.60 -2.71 3.34
N PRO A 409 2.97 -3.90 3.39
CA PRO A 409 2.61 -4.69 2.21
C PRO A 409 1.55 -3.97 1.33
N GLY A 410 1.42 -4.35 0.05
CA GLY A 410 0.32 -3.83 -0.78
C GLY A 410 -0.96 -4.66 -0.63
N ASP A 411 -0.83 -5.94 -0.25
CA ASP A 411 -1.92 -6.80 0.23
C ASP A 411 -1.95 -6.78 1.77
N ASP A 412 -3.11 -6.46 2.35
CA ASP A 412 -3.28 -6.38 3.81
C ASP A 412 -3.22 -7.71 4.53
N ASN A 413 -3.21 -8.80 3.78
CA ASN A 413 -3.06 -10.16 4.30
C ASN A 413 -1.60 -10.64 4.28
N GLU A 414 -0.70 -9.89 3.64
CA GLU A 414 0.74 -10.13 3.70
C GLU A 414 1.37 -9.53 4.98
N PRO A 415 2.50 -10.06 5.45
CA PRO A 415 3.13 -9.61 6.69
C PRO A 415 3.78 -8.23 6.57
N ILE A 416 3.64 -7.41 7.62
CA ILE A 416 4.38 -6.16 7.80
C ILE A 416 5.83 -6.49 8.18
N MET A 417 6.80 -5.86 7.50
CA MET A 417 8.22 -6.09 7.77
C MET A 417 8.89 -4.82 8.28
N LEU A 418 10.00 -4.94 9.02
CA LEU A 418 10.81 -3.77 9.40
C LEU A 418 11.86 -3.49 8.33
N TYR A 419 12.27 -2.22 8.15
CA TYR A 419 13.45 -1.93 7.31
C TYR A 419 14.74 -2.41 7.99
N HIS A 420 14.82 -2.24 9.31
CA HIS A 420 15.97 -2.60 10.11
C HIS A 420 15.52 -3.25 11.43
N THR A 421 16.22 -4.29 11.88
CA THR A 421 15.84 -5.07 13.07
C THR A 421 16.00 -4.28 14.36
N SER A 422 16.94 -3.32 14.42
CA SER A 422 17.15 -2.48 15.61
C SER A 422 15.96 -1.60 16.00
N LEU A 423 14.96 -1.41 15.12
CA LEU A 423 13.73 -0.72 15.50
C LEU A 423 13.00 -1.47 16.63
N ARG A 424 13.07 -2.81 16.64
CA ARG A 424 12.53 -3.63 17.72
C ARG A 424 13.25 -3.34 19.01
N ASP A 425 14.58 -3.44 19.01
CA ASP A 425 15.40 -3.17 20.21
C ASP A 425 15.23 -1.74 20.73
N PHE A 426 15.10 -0.76 19.85
CA PHE A 426 14.85 0.63 20.22
C PHE A 426 13.54 0.76 21.00
N LEU A 427 12.43 0.24 20.47
CA LEU A 427 11.11 0.37 21.09
C LEU A 427 10.96 -0.47 22.37
N THR A 428 11.71 -1.57 22.52
CA THR A 428 11.61 -2.47 23.68
C THR A 428 12.65 -2.22 24.78
N LEU A 429 13.53 -1.23 24.64
CA LEU A 429 14.51 -0.85 25.66
C LEU A 429 14.32 0.60 26.13
N LYS A 430 13.89 0.76 27.39
CA LYS A 430 13.59 2.09 27.97
C LYS A 430 14.77 3.06 27.93
N SER A 431 15.99 2.56 28.08
CA SER A 431 17.22 3.36 28.01
C SER A 431 17.46 4.00 26.62
N ARG A 432 16.85 3.44 25.56
CA ARG A 432 17.03 3.91 24.18
C ARG A 432 15.88 4.81 23.72
N SER A 433 14.64 4.38 23.97
CA SER A 433 13.43 5.01 23.46
C SER A 433 12.79 6.04 24.38
N GLU A 434 13.10 6.04 25.68
CA GLU A 434 12.55 6.98 26.67
C GLU A 434 11.01 7.02 26.64
N GLN A 435 10.41 8.10 26.13
CA GLN A 435 8.96 8.28 26.01
C GLN A 435 8.31 7.36 24.96
N TYR A 436 9.10 6.82 24.02
CA TYR A 436 8.63 5.87 23.00
C TYR A 436 8.72 4.41 23.44
N PHE A 437 9.14 4.18 24.69
CA PHE A 437 9.32 2.83 25.23
C PHE A 437 8.01 2.07 25.30
N ILE A 438 8.02 0.88 24.69
CA ILE A 438 6.98 -0.13 24.80
C ILE A 438 7.50 -1.19 25.76
N ASP A 439 6.82 -1.29 26.89
CA ASP A 439 7.09 -2.29 27.92
C ASP A 439 6.70 -3.69 27.42
N PRO A 440 7.67 -4.59 27.11
CA PRO A 440 7.35 -5.87 26.50
C PRO A 440 6.51 -6.79 27.41
N PRO A 441 6.81 -6.94 28.72
CA PRO A 441 5.93 -7.67 29.64
C PRO A 441 4.50 -7.15 29.65
N LEU A 442 4.30 -5.83 29.78
CA LEU A 442 2.96 -5.25 29.77
C LEU A 442 2.25 -5.48 28.42
N GLN A 443 2.97 -5.35 27.32
CA GLN A 443 2.43 -5.59 25.99
C GLN A 443 2.01 -7.05 25.78
N HIS A 444 2.75 -8.01 26.33
CA HIS A 444 2.33 -9.41 26.36
C HIS A 444 1.02 -9.59 27.16
N LEU A 445 0.88 -8.99 28.34
CA LEU A 445 -0.37 -9.06 29.11
C LEU A 445 -1.56 -8.46 28.34
N HIS A 446 -1.36 -7.30 27.68
CA HIS A 446 -2.37 -6.73 26.79
C HIS A 446 -2.73 -7.69 25.66
N LEU A 447 -1.75 -8.36 25.05
CA LEU A 447 -1.98 -9.31 23.96
C LEU A 447 -2.74 -10.55 24.45
N ALA A 448 -2.46 -11.05 25.66
CA ALA A 448 -3.25 -12.11 26.28
C ALA A 448 -4.72 -11.72 26.47
N ILE A 449 -4.97 -10.50 26.97
CA ILE A 449 -6.33 -9.95 27.10
C ILE A 449 -7.01 -9.86 25.75
N ARG A 450 -6.32 -9.37 24.71
CA ARG A 450 -6.86 -9.26 23.34
C ARG A 450 -7.20 -10.62 22.76
N CYS A 451 -6.33 -11.63 22.92
CA CYS A 451 -6.61 -13.01 22.53
C CYS A 451 -7.90 -13.52 23.21
N LEU A 452 -8.01 -13.38 24.54
CA LEU A 452 -9.16 -13.88 25.27
C LEU A 452 -10.47 -13.13 24.94
N LYS A 453 -10.40 -11.81 24.75
CA LYS A 453 -11.55 -11.01 24.27
C LYS A 453 -12.00 -11.45 22.90
N HIS A 454 -11.06 -11.65 21.97
CA HIS A 454 -11.37 -12.11 20.62
C HIS A 454 -12.12 -13.45 20.63
N LEU A 455 -11.70 -14.40 21.49
CA LEU A 455 -12.39 -15.69 21.66
C LEU A 455 -13.79 -15.56 22.29
N ALA A 456 -14.00 -14.58 23.18
CA ALA A 456 -15.29 -14.32 23.80
C ALA A 456 -16.28 -13.60 22.87
N GLU A 457 -15.79 -12.68 22.04
CA GLU A 457 -16.58 -11.85 21.12
C GLU A 457 -16.95 -12.60 19.82
N ASN A 458 -16.21 -13.64 19.46
CA ASN A 458 -16.42 -14.43 18.24
C ASN A 458 -16.78 -15.90 18.57
N PRO A 459 -17.95 -16.15 19.20
CA PRO A 459 -18.33 -17.50 19.60
C PRO A 459 -18.56 -18.40 18.37
N SER A 460 -17.99 -19.60 18.42
CA SER A 460 -18.27 -20.66 17.43
C SER A 460 -18.91 -21.88 18.10
N LYS A 461 -19.76 -22.59 17.35
CA LYS A 461 -20.49 -23.77 17.83
C LYS A 461 -19.58 -24.95 18.13
N ASP A 462 -18.62 -25.22 17.24
CA ASP A 462 -17.82 -26.45 17.29
C ASP A 462 -16.31 -26.18 17.41
N PHE A 463 -15.78 -25.23 16.65
CA PHE A 463 -14.36 -24.85 16.66
C PHE A 463 -14.16 -23.39 16.24
N PHE A 464 -13.17 -22.72 16.81
CA PHE A 464 -12.76 -21.39 16.39
C PHE A 464 -12.08 -21.45 15.01
N GLU A 465 -12.48 -20.56 14.12
CA GLU A 465 -11.97 -20.49 12.74
C GLU A 465 -11.20 -19.18 12.52
N GLY A 466 -10.25 -19.22 11.59
CA GLY A 466 -9.44 -18.07 11.20
C GLY A 466 -8.11 -17.96 11.94
N ASP A 467 -7.19 -17.24 11.32
CA ASP A 467 -5.80 -17.14 11.78
C ASP A 467 -5.70 -16.46 13.16
N VAL A 468 -6.53 -15.45 13.41
CA VAL A 468 -6.55 -14.71 14.68
C VAL A 468 -7.08 -15.58 15.81
N ALA A 469 -8.20 -16.28 15.60
CA ALA A 469 -8.78 -17.16 16.62
C ALA A 469 -7.87 -18.37 16.90
N THR A 470 -7.22 -18.90 15.86
CA THR A 470 -6.18 -19.93 16.00
C THR A 470 -5.04 -19.38 16.86
N TYR A 471 -4.44 -18.26 16.48
CA TYR A 471 -3.38 -17.61 17.26
C TYR A 471 -3.80 -17.39 18.72
N ALA A 472 -5.00 -16.85 18.94
CA ALA A 472 -5.53 -16.56 20.26
C ALA A 472 -5.62 -17.82 21.11
N CYS A 473 -6.14 -18.93 20.58
CA CYS A 473 -6.29 -20.20 21.30
C CYS A 473 -4.97 -20.74 21.88
N PHE A 474 -3.85 -20.55 21.18
CA PHE A 474 -2.54 -21.09 21.58
C PHE A 474 -1.66 -20.09 22.33
N SER A 475 -1.79 -18.79 22.06
CA SER A 475 -0.77 -17.80 22.44
C SER A 475 -1.09 -17.06 23.74
N TRP A 476 -2.37 -16.99 24.16
CA TRP A 476 -2.72 -16.29 25.40
C TRP A 476 -1.97 -16.82 26.65
N PRO A 477 -1.73 -18.13 26.85
CA PRO A 477 -1.00 -18.62 28.02
C PRO A 477 0.48 -18.22 27.99
N HIS A 478 1.06 -18.28 26.80
CA HIS A 478 2.46 -17.91 26.58
C HIS A 478 2.70 -16.42 26.86
N HIS A 479 1.79 -15.56 26.41
CA HIS A 479 1.87 -14.13 26.71
C HIS A 479 1.68 -13.80 28.19
N ILE A 480 0.81 -14.54 28.89
CA ILE A 480 0.73 -14.45 30.35
C ILE A 480 2.12 -14.77 30.92
N LEU A 481 2.68 -15.94 30.60
CA LEU A 481 3.99 -16.35 31.11
C LEU A 481 5.07 -15.27 30.92
N LEU A 482 5.22 -14.74 29.71
CA LEU A 482 6.21 -13.68 29.41
C LEU A 482 5.92 -12.36 30.14
N GLY A 483 4.64 -11.99 30.27
CA GLY A 483 4.25 -10.81 31.04
C GLY A 483 4.58 -10.92 32.54
N PHE A 484 4.51 -12.13 33.08
CA PHE A 484 4.71 -12.40 34.50
C PHE A 484 6.16 -12.70 34.90
N GLN A 485 7.02 -13.16 33.98
CA GLN A 485 8.42 -13.46 34.25
C GLN A 485 9.22 -12.24 34.73
N GLU A 486 8.89 -11.02 34.28
CA GLU A 486 9.67 -9.82 34.57
C GLU A 486 8.98 -8.83 35.53
N GLN A 487 7.66 -8.89 35.72
CA GLN A 487 6.88 -7.87 36.46
C GLN A 487 6.12 -8.37 37.69
N ALA A 488 6.46 -9.56 38.24
CA ALA A 488 5.69 -10.21 39.31
C ALA A 488 5.40 -9.37 40.58
N LEU A 489 6.04 -8.22 40.78
CA LEU A 489 5.94 -7.39 41.99
C LEU A 489 5.05 -6.14 41.88
N ASN A 490 4.67 -5.66 40.68
CA ASN A 490 3.95 -4.38 40.50
C ASN A 490 2.76 -4.48 39.52
N MET A 491 1.90 -5.49 39.70
CA MET A 491 0.74 -5.66 38.82
C MET A 491 -0.39 -4.66 39.08
N ASP A 492 -1.00 -4.19 38.00
CA ASP A 492 -2.30 -3.53 38.04
C ASP A 492 -3.41 -4.55 38.39
N GLU A 493 -4.13 -4.29 39.48
CA GLU A 493 -5.25 -5.11 39.94
C GLU A 493 -6.35 -5.22 38.87
N THR A 494 -6.51 -4.20 38.03
CA THR A 494 -7.51 -4.17 36.95
C THR A 494 -7.17 -5.14 35.81
N MET A 495 -5.89 -5.22 35.41
CA MET A 495 -5.39 -6.16 34.41
C MET A 495 -5.56 -7.60 34.88
N THR A 496 -5.20 -7.86 36.14
CA THR A 496 -5.31 -9.20 36.71
C THR A 496 -6.78 -9.63 36.82
N THR A 497 -7.65 -8.74 37.28
CA THR A 497 -9.10 -8.98 37.34
C THR A 497 -9.68 -9.26 35.95
N SER A 498 -9.23 -8.52 34.92
CA SER A 498 -9.64 -8.72 33.53
C SER A 498 -9.23 -10.09 33.02
N LEU A 499 -7.97 -10.50 33.23
CA LEU A 499 -7.47 -11.82 32.85
C LEU A 499 -8.25 -12.95 33.53
N VAL A 500 -8.43 -12.87 34.86
CA VAL A 500 -9.19 -13.89 35.62
C VAL A 500 -10.63 -14.00 35.10
N THR A 501 -11.28 -12.86 34.84
CA THR A 501 -12.66 -12.83 34.34
C THR A 501 -12.77 -13.45 32.96
N LEU A 502 -11.87 -13.08 32.05
CA LEU A 502 -11.86 -13.58 30.67
C LEU A 502 -11.52 -15.06 30.58
N ILE A 503 -10.56 -15.53 31.37
CA ILE A 503 -10.23 -16.97 31.43
C ILE A 503 -11.40 -17.76 32.01
N LYS A 504 -12.04 -17.27 33.08
CA LYS A 504 -13.25 -17.92 33.62
C LYS A 504 -14.35 -18.01 32.56
N ASN A 505 -14.60 -16.93 31.81
CA ASN A 505 -15.56 -16.94 30.70
C ASN A 505 -15.19 -17.99 29.63
N LEU A 506 -13.92 -18.02 29.20
CA LEU A 506 -13.44 -19.03 28.26
C LEU A 506 -13.73 -20.46 28.78
N LEU A 507 -13.47 -20.73 30.05
CA LEU A 507 -13.66 -22.06 30.64
C LEU A 507 -15.13 -22.43 30.86
N THR A 508 -15.99 -21.48 31.20
CA THR A 508 -17.41 -21.77 31.47
C THR A 508 -18.26 -21.77 30.21
N VAL A 509 -18.00 -20.87 29.26
CA VAL A 509 -18.85 -20.66 28.07
C VAL A 509 -18.25 -21.30 26.83
N HIS A 510 -16.93 -21.23 26.66
CA HIS A 510 -16.26 -21.58 25.40
C HIS A 510 -15.30 -22.77 25.52
N SER A 511 -15.29 -23.51 26.63
CA SER A 511 -14.30 -24.56 26.90
C SER A 511 -14.35 -25.69 25.88
N LYS A 512 -15.55 -26.10 25.46
CA LYS A 512 -15.74 -27.10 24.42
C LYS A 512 -15.16 -26.64 23.08
N THR A 513 -15.50 -25.43 22.65
CA THR A 513 -15.03 -24.85 21.37
C THR A 513 -13.53 -24.64 21.37
N TRP A 514 -12.97 -24.07 22.44
CA TRP A 514 -11.53 -23.89 22.62
C TRP A 514 -10.80 -25.23 22.55
N TYR A 515 -11.27 -26.22 23.31
CA TYR A 515 -10.66 -27.55 23.32
C TYR A 515 -10.73 -28.26 21.96
N ASN A 516 -11.88 -28.23 21.29
CA ASN A 516 -12.04 -28.81 19.96
C ASN A 516 -11.07 -28.17 18.96
N THR A 517 -10.92 -26.85 19.01
CA THR A 517 -9.94 -26.12 18.19
C THR A 517 -8.52 -26.62 18.48
N MET A 518 -8.16 -26.71 19.75
CA MET A 518 -6.84 -27.22 20.19
C MET A 518 -6.57 -28.66 19.72
N LEU A 519 -7.60 -29.47 19.49
CA LEU A 519 -7.46 -30.87 19.05
C LEU A 519 -7.20 -31.05 17.55
N ILE A 520 -7.56 -30.05 16.74
CA ILE A 520 -7.49 -30.11 15.27
C ILE A 520 -6.09 -29.70 14.77
N PHE A 521 -5.38 -28.84 15.49
CA PHE A 521 -4.07 -28.32 15.09
C PHE A 521 -2.89 -29.12 15.68
N GLU A 522 -1.69 -28.85 15.15
CA GLU A 522 -0.47 -29.64 15.37
C GLU A 522 -0.16 -29.97 16.84
N VAL A 523 0.24 -31.23 17.08
CA VAL A 523 0.67 -31.75 18.39
C VAL A 523 1.78 -30.88 19.00
N SER A 524 2.68 -30.33 18.18
CA SER A 524 3.78 -29.45 18.59
C SER A 524 3.29 -28.19 19.31
N LYS A 525 2.26 -27.52 18.80
CA LYS A 525 1.68 -26.29 19.39
C LYS A 525 0.97 -26.59 20.71
N LYS A 526 0.28 -27.73 20.78
CA LYS A 526 -0.36 -28.20 22.02
C LYS A 526 0.68 -28.47 23.12
N THR A 527 1.76 -29.16 22.79
CA THR A 527 2.84 -29.44 23.76
C THR A 527 3.46 -28.14 24.28
N ARG A 528 3.82 -27.20 23.39
CA ARG A 528 4.36 -25.89 23.78
C ARG A 528 3.44 -25.12 24.72
N MET A 529 2.14 -25.13 24.46
CA MET A 529 1.16 -24.45 25.33
C MET A 529 1.09 -25.09 26.73
N LEU A 530 1.05 -26.43 26.80
CA LEU A 530 1.03 -27.16 28.07
C LEU A 530 2.30 -26.91 28.88
N ASP A 531 3.45 -26.89 28.21
CA ASP A 531 4.73 -26.57 28.85
C ASP A 531 4.70 -25.13 29.39
N CYS A 532 4.19 -24.15 28.62
CA CYS A 532 4.02 -22.77 29.09
C CYS A 532 3.11 -22.66 30.32
N LEU A 533 2.00 -23.40 30.36
CA LEU A 533 1.08 -23.40 31.51
C LEU A 533 1.74 -23.99 32.76
N ARG A 534 2.50 -25.09 32.62
CA ARG A 534 3.24 -25.73 33.71
C ARG A 534 4.35 -24.82 34.23
N ASP A 535 5.10 -24.20 33.34
CA ASP A 535 6.16 -23.25 33.69
C ASP A 535 5.58 -22.04 34.43
N GLY A 536 4.44 -21.52 33.96
CA GLY A 536 3.68 -20.49 34.65
C GLY A 536 3.34 -20.92 36.07
N ASN A 537 2.71 -22.09 36.23
CA ASN A 537 2.33 -22.61 37.55
C ASN A 537 3.53 -22.69 38.52
N ASN A 538 4.67 -23.20 38.05
CA ASN A 538 5.90 -23.31 38.85
C ASN A 538 6.43 -21.93 39.27
N LEU A 539 6.46 -20.96 38.35
CA LEU A 539 6.89 -19.59 38.65
C LEU A 539 5.99 -18.92 39.70
N PHE A 540 4.68 -19.11 39.59
CA PHE A 540 3.75 -18.52 40.55
C PHE A 540 3.80 -19.22 41.91
N GLN A 541 4.04 -20.53 41.97
CA GLN A 541 4.21 -21.26 43.24
C GLN A 541 5.46 -20.80 44.01
N ALA A 542 6.50 -20.35 43.30
CA ALA A 542 7.69 -19.75 43.89
C ALA A 542 7.46 -18.32 44.41
N SER A 543 6.37 -17.64 43.99
CA SER A 543 6.04 -16.27 44.40
C SER A 543 5.14 -16.26 45.65
N GLN A 544 5.55 -15.57 46.73
CA GLN A 544 4.68 -15.31 47.89
C GLN A 544 3.62 -14.23 47.54
N GLY A 545 2.65 -14.59 46.68
CA GLY A 545 1.75 -13.65 46.03
C GLY A 545 0.47 -13.27 46.79
N SER A 546 -0.16 -12.19 46.33
CA SER A 546 -1.46 -11.66 46.79
C SER A 546 -2.61 -12.68 46.63
N ILE A 547 -3.80 -12.38 47.20
CA ILE A 547 -5.01 -13.20 47.00
C ILE A 547 -5.31 -13.41 45.51
N VAL A 548 -5.05 -12.38 44.69
CA VAL A 548 -5.31 -12.41 43.25
C VAL A 548 -4.36 -13.39 42.55
N THR A 549 -3.07 -13.40 42.88
CA THR A 549 -2.10 -14.37 42.36
C THR A 549 -2.47 -15.81 42.73
N ARG A 550 -2.93 -16.05 43.96
CA ARG A 550 -3.42 -17.37 44.39
C ARG A 550 -4.66 -17.83 43.64
N ASN A 551 -5.60 -16.92 43.33
CA ASN A 551 -6.77 -17.23 42.53
C ASN A 551 -6.40 -17.53 41.06
N PHE A 552 -5.41 -16.82 40.53
CA PHE A 552 -4.88 -17.06 39.19
C PHE A 552 -4.18 -18.43 39.09
N MET A 553 -3.38 -18.82 40.09
CA MET A 553 -2.77 -20.15 40.16
C MET A 553 -3.80 -21.28 40.15
N LYS A 554 -4.84 -21.19 41.00
CA LYS A 554 -5.92 -22.20 41.00
C LYS A 554 -6.59 -22.33 39.64
N LEU A 555 -6.69 -21.22 38.90
CA LEU A 555 -7.26 -21.21 37.56
C LEU A 555 -6.32 -21.88 36.55
N LEU A 556 -5.01 -21.64 36.63
CA LEU A 556 -4.01 -22.33 35.79
C LEU A 556 -3.99 -23.84 36.05
N GLU A 557 -4.04 -24.27 37.31
CA GLU A 557 -4.13 -25.69 37.69
C GLU A 557 -5.39 -26.34 37.10
N GLN A 558 -6.54 -25.67 37.19
CA GLN A 558 -7.78 -26.14 36.56
C GLN A 558 -7.66 -26.28 35.04
N ILE A 559 -6.93 -25.37 34.38
CA ILE A 559 -6.70 -25.42 32.94
C ILE A 559 -5.80 -26.61 32.59
N ILE A 560 -4.70 -26.82 33.32
CA ILE A 560 -3.78 -27.94 33.11
C ILE A 560 -4.55 -29.26 33.31
N ASP A 561 -5.25 -29.42 34.43
CA ASP A 561 -6.06 -30.61 34.74
C ASP A 561 -7.12 -30.88 33.66
N PHE A 562 -7.80 -29.83 33.21
CA PHE A 562 -8.76 -29.94 32.11
C PHE A 562 -8.08 -30.43 30.83
N CYS A 563 -6.97 -29.83 30.42
CA CYS A 563 -6.26 -30.24 29.21
C CYS A 563 -5.71 -31.67 29.29
N GLU A 564 -5.18 -32.09 30.44
CA GLU A 564 -4.64 -33.45 30.67
C GLU A 564 -5.75 -34.51 30.72
N THR A 565 -6.83 -34.24 31.47
CA THR A 565 -7.97 -35.16 31.60
C THR A 565 -8.59 -35.47 30.26
N VAL A 566 -8.77 -34.45 29.41
CA VAL A 566 -9.42 -34.64 28.11
C VAL A 566 -8.43 -35.23 27.07
N SER A 567 -7.12 -34.96 27.19
CA SER A 567 -6.08 -35.64 26.41
C SER A 567 -6.08 -37.15 26.68
N ASN A 568 -6.20 -37.56 27.95
CA ASN A 568 -6.26 -38.97 28.36
C ASN A 568 -7.51 -39.69 27.83
N ARG A 569 -8.67 -39.02 27.80
CA ARG A 569 -9.92 -39.56 27.21
C ARG A 569 -9.80 -39.84 25.71
N ARG A 570 -9.06 -39.03 24.95
CA ARG A 570 -8.83 -39.25 23.50
C ARG A 570 -7.87 -40.41 23.24
N THR A 571 -6.82 -40.59 24.06
CA THR A 571 -5.91 -41.74 23.98
C THR A 571 -6.64 -43.06 24.25
N MET A 572 -7.67 -43.06 25.11
CA MET A 572 -8.55 -44.21 25.31
C MET A 572 -9.46 -44.46 24.10
N LEU A 573 -10.09 -43.41 23.53
CA LEU A 573 -10.99 -43.53 22.37
C LEU A 573 -10.30 -43.87 21.04
N LEU A 574 -9.00 -43.60 20.90
CA LEU A 574 -8.20 -43.99 19.73
C LEU A 574 -7.57 -45.40 19.87
N LYS A 575 -7.63 -45.99 21.07
CA LYS A 575 -7.15 -47.35 21.36
C LYS A 575 -8.28 -48.38 21.45
N SER A 576 -9.53 -47.92 21.46
CA SER A 576 -10.75 -48.72 21.26
C SER A 576 -11.17 -48.67 19.81
#